data_AF-A0A564W4D4-F1
#
_entry.id   AF-A0A564W4D4-F1
#
_cell.length_a   1.000
_cell.length_b   1.000
_cell.length_c   1.000
_cell.angle_alpha   90.00
_cell.angle_beta   90.00
_cell.angle_gamma   90.00
#
_symmetry.space_group_name_H-M   'P 1'
#
loop_
_entity.id
_entity.type
_entity.pdbx_description
1 polymer ?
#
loop_
_entity_poly.entity_id
_entity_poly.type
_entity_poly.pdbx_seq_one_letter_code
_entity_poly.pdbx_strand_id
1 'polypeptide(L)'
;MRITCDVIQDLMPSYVDGILSEDSQALVKEHMEACKECRKMLEIMKEEQGKEQAQMISSAASGAQRRAGEAENTGSAAALKKIRRKLIIRRVLTAAVAVILTLIAAAAGYDHWYFNEKYMTLENSGMYVKNNSLYSSNNLINRMKVQYTEDGKTEFVYAIDAPYAGTLELKGDDMLLQDFSKKTEEVSPEDDSTPETVTEVYYMSEEAGKKSLELTELEAKGDLDAAEKIVDEMKQKSKLIWSEQEDRNTASSMLK
;
A
#
# COMPACT_ATOMS: atom_id res chain seq x y z
N MET A 1 2.42 49.77 8.37
CA MET A 1 3.54 49.28 7.54
C MET A 1 3.26 49.76 6.13
N ARG A 2 4.11 50.63 5.54
CA ARG A 2 3.85 51.15 4.19
C ARG A 2 4.31 50.10 3.18
N ILE A 3 3.36 49.44 2.52
CA ILE A 3 3.66 48.48 1.44
C ILE A 3 4.36 49.24 0.31
N THR A 4 5.42 48.66 -0.25
CA THR A 4 6.21 49.28 -1.32
C THR A 4 5.46 49.20 -2.65
N CYS A 5 5.80 50.10 -3.58
CA CYS A 5 5.18 50.09 -4.92
C CYS A 5 5.40 48.76 -5.63
N ASP A 6 6.55 48.11 -5.46
CA ASP A 6 6.91 46.86 -6.12
C ASP A 6 5.92 45.73 -5.78
N VAL A 7 5.61 45.56 -4.50
CA VAL A 7 4.63 44.56 -4.04
C VAL A 7 3.23 44.84 -4.58
N ILE A 8 2.87 46.13 -4.72
CA ILE A 8 1.57 46.52 -5.27
C ILE A 8 1.51 46.28 -6.78
N GLN A 9 2.62 46.51 -7.50
CA GLN A 9 2.73 46.25 -8.93
C GLN A 9 2.61 44.75 -9.24
N ASP A 10 3.22 43.89 -8.43
CA ASP A 10 3.09 42.43 -8.58
C ASP A 10 1.66 41.93 -8.38
N LEU A 11 0.91 42.57 -7.48
CA LEU A 11 -0.49 42.22 -7.19
C LEU A 11 -1.47 42.85 -8.18
N MET A 12 -1.07 43.85 -8.96
CA MET A 12 -1.97 44.61 -9.84
C MET A 12 -2.65 43.78 -10.94
N PRO A 13 -1.98 42.84 -11.65
CA PRO A 13 -2.67 41.99 -12.62
C PRO A 13 -3.82 41.22 -11.97
N SER A 14 -3.53 40.61 -10.81
CA SER A 14 -4.53 39.87 -10.02
C SER A 14 -5.64 40.76 -9.44
N TYR A 15 -5.33 42.02 -9.14
CA TYR A 15 -6.30 43.03 -8.71
C TYR A 15 -7.25 43.42 -9.85
N VAL A 16 -6.72 43.66 -11.05
CA VAL A 16 -7.50 43.95 -12.27
C VAL A 16 -8.40 42.77 -12.63
N ASP A 17 -7.88 41.55 -12.55
CA ASP A 17 -8.63 40.31 -12.82
C ASP A 17 -9.64 39.96 -11.71
N GLY A 18 -9.59 40.67 -10.58
CA GLY A 18 -10.53 40.52 -9.47
C GLY A 18 -10.45 39.16 -8.78
N ILE A 19 -9.25 38.55 -8.76
CA ILE A 19 -8.95 37.25 -8.15
C ILE A 19 -8.29 37.34 -6.78
N LEU A 20 -7.89 38.55 -6.34
CA LEU A 20 -7.35 38.79 -5.00
C LEU A 20 -8.40 38.58 -3.90
N SER A 21 -7.94 38.16 -2.72
CA SER A 21 -8.76 38.13 -1.49
C SER A 21 -9.20 39.53 -1.07
N GLU A 22 -10.29 39.63 -0.29
CA GLU A 22 -10.84 40.91 0.17
C GLU A 22 -9.80 41.74 0.94
N ASP A 23 -9.02 41.09 1.82
CA ASP A 23 -7.93 41.74 2.56
C ASP A 23 -6.85 42.28 1.63
N SER A 24 -6.46 41.52 0.61
CA SER A 24 -5.44 41.95 -0.36
C SER A 24 -5.94 43.08 -1.27
N GLN A 25 -7.23 43.07 -1.63
CA GLN A 25 -7.85 44.17 -2.38
C GLN A 25 -7.87 45.47 -1.59
N ALA A 26 -8.19 45.40 -0.29
CA ALA A 26 -8.19 46.56 0.59
C ALA A 26 -6.79 47.19 0.66
N LEU A 27 -5.74 46.36 0.77
CA LEU A 27 -4.35 46.81 0.80
C LEU A 27 -3.91 47.50 -0.50
N VAL A 28 -4.28 46.94 -1.66
CA VAL A 28 -3.99 47.56 -2.97
C VAL A 28 -4.72 48.89 -3.10
N LYS A 29 -5.98 48.96 -2.70
CA LYS A 29 -6.79 50.18 -2.76
C LYS A 29 -6.24 51.29 -1.87
N GLU A 30 -5.88 50.97 -0.62
CA GLU A 30 -5.28 51.92 0.32
C GLU A 30 -3.98 52.53 -0.23
N HIS A 31 -3.11 51.71 -0.82
CA HIS A 31 -1.88 52.20 -1.43
C HIS A 31 -2.13 53.11 -2.64
N MET A 32 -3.11 52.78 -3.48
CA MET A 32 -3.48 53.56 -4.66
C MET A 32 -4.10 54.93 -4.36
N GLU A 33 -4.72 55.09 -3.19
CA GLU A 33 -5.20 56.40 -2.71
C GLU A 33 -4.01 57.34 -2.43
N ALA A 34 -2.91 56.80 -1.91
CA ALA A 34 -1.71 57.55 -1.56
C ALA A 34 -0.63 57.63 -2.66
N CYS A 35 -0.62 56.71 -3.64
CA CYS A 35 0.43 56.61 -4.66
C CYS A 35 -0.08 56.93 -6.08
N LYS A 36 0.46 57.99 -6.69
CA LYS A 36 0.09 58.42 -8.06
C LYS A 36 0.63 57.48 -9.15
N GLU A 37 1.82 56.91 -8.95
CA GLU A 37 2.47 56.03 -9.94
C GLU A 37 1.70 54.72 -10.13
N CYS A 38 1.32 54.07 -9.03
CA CYS A 38 0.49 52.85 -9.07
C CYS A 38 -0.90 53.10 -9.66
N ARG A 39 -1.47 54.30 -9.47
CA ARG A 39 -2.74 54.69 -10.09
C ARG A 39 -2.65 54.80 -11.61
N LYS A 40 -1.59 55.46 -12.10
CA LYS A 40 -1.34 55.61 -13.53
C LYS A 40 -1.08 54.26 -14.20
N MET A 41 -0.36 53.37 -13.53
CA MET A 41 -0.13 52.01 -14.03
C MET A 41 -1.45 51.23 -14.16
N LEU A 42 -2.37 51.35 -13.20
CA LEU A 42 -3.68 50.67 -13.28
C LEU A 42 -4.51 51.16 -14.47
N GLU A 43 -4.46 52.46 -14.75
CA GLU A 43 -5.14 53.05 -15.91
C GLU A 43 -4.58 52.48 -17.22
N ILE A 44 -3.25 52.37 -17.35
CA ILE A 44 -2.59 51.76 -18.52
C ILE A 44 -3.04 50.31 -18.69
N MET A 45 -3.05 49.50 -17.62
CA MET A 45 -3.45 48.09 -17.69
C MET A 45 -4.93 47.91 -18.08
N LYS A 46 -5.81 48.81 -17.64
CA LYS A 46 -7.23 48.80 -18.03
C LYS A 46 -7.43 49.24 -19.49
N GLU A 47 -6.64 50.18 -19.97
CA GLU A 47 -6.64 50.59 -21.38
C GLU A 47 -6.11 49.47 -22.29
N GLU A 48 -5.09 48.72 -21.86
CA GLU A 48 -4.55 47.57 -22.62
C GLU A 48 -5.54 46.40 -22.65
N GLN A 49 -6.19 46.04 -21.53
CA GLN A 49 -7.27 45.05 -21.54
C GLN A 49 -8.44 45.46 -22.46
N GLY A 50 -8.75 46.75 -22.54
CA GLY A 50 -9.76 47.29 -23.45
C GLY A 50 -9.37 47.14 -24.93
N LYS A 51 -8.09 47.26 -25.26
CA LYS A 51 -7.57 47.08 -26.62
C LYS A 51 -7.47 45.61 -27.01
N GLU A 52 -7.05 44.73 -26.11
CA GLU A 52 -7.00 43.28 -26.33
C GLU A 52 -8.40 42.67 -26.50
N GLN A 53 -9.39 43.13 -25.71
CA GLN A 53 -10.79 42.73 -25.90
C GLN A 53 -11.37 43.28 -27.20
N ALA A 54 -11.05 44.52 -27.60
CA ALA A 54 -11.47 45.07 -28.89
C ALA A 54 -10.90 44.28 -30.08
N GLN A 55 -9.68 43.74 -29.95
CA GLN A 55 -9.04 42.93 -30.99
C GLN A 55 -9.64 41.52 -31.06
N MET A 56 -9.99 40.90 -29.92
CA MET A 56 -10.72 39.61 -29.86
C MET A 56 -12.18 39.72 -30.34
N ILE A 57 -12.84 40.87 -30.16
CA ILE A 57 -14.22 41.12 -30.62
C ILE A 57 -14.27 41.39 -32.13
N SER A 58 -13.19 41.89 -32.73
CA SER A 58 -13.10 42.14 -34.18
C SER A 58 -13.24 40.85 -35.04
N SER A 59 -12.89 39.68 -34.50
CA SER A 59 -13.07 38.39 -35.15
C SER A 59 -14.45 37.75 -34.97
N ALA A 60 -15.31 38.29 -34.10
CA ALA A 60 -16.63 37.73 -33.80
C ALA A 60 -17.81 38.56 -34.33
N ALA A 61 -17.56 39.73 -34.94
CA ALA A 61 -18.58 40.72 -35.27
C ALA A 61 -18.90 40.86 -36.77
N SER A 62 -18.85 39.78 -37.56
CA SER A 62 -19.67 39.65 -38.77
C SER A 62 -21.02 39.02 -38.41
N GLY A 63 -21.80 39.71 -37.59
CA GLY A 63 -23.08 39.17 -37.10
C GLY A 63 -23.83 40.15 -36.22
N ALA A 64 -24.70 40.93 -36.84
CA ALA A 64 -25.84 41.62 -36.23
C ALA A 64 -25.57 42.81 -35.29
N GLN A 65 -25.67 43.96 -35.93
CA GLN A 65 -25.93 45.31 -35.45
C GLN A 65 -27.12 45.47 -34.46
N ARG A 66 -26.91 46.42 -33.50
CA ARG A 66 -27.85 47.36 -32.83
C ARG A 66 -28.40 47.08 -31.40
N ARG A 67 -27.75 47.77 -30.44
CA ARG A 67 -28.21 48.70 -29.37
C ARG A 67 -29.50 48.39 -28.58
N ALA A 68 -29.39 48.36 -27.25
CA ALA A 68 -29.76 49.46 -26.33
C ALA A 68 -29.93 48.95 -24.87
N GLY A 69 -29.44 49.70 -23.89
CA GLY A 69 -29.88 49.58 -22.48
C GLY A 69 -28.79 49.37 -21.43
N GLU A 70 -28.01 50.41 -21.14
CA GLU A 70 -27.42 50.60 -19.81
C GLU A 70 -28.54 50.90 -18.81
N ALA A 71 -28.86 49.95 -17.94
CA ALA A 71 -29.30 50.18 -16.55
C ALA A 71 -29.43 48.81 -15.86
N GLU A 72 -28.98 48.73 -14.60
CA GLU A 72 -29.24 47.64 -13.64
C GLU A 72 -28.45 46.33 -13.80
N ASN A 73 -27.27 46.18 -13.17
CA ASN A 73 -26.74 44.83 -12.87
C ASN A 73 -25.66 44.72 -11.77
N THR A 74 -25.58 45.65 -10.82
CA THR A 74 -24.61 45.58 -9.72
C THR A 74 -24.98 44.60 -8.59
N GLY A 75 -26.23 44.10 -8.53
CA GLY A 75 -26.66 43.06 -7.59
C GLY A 75 -26.46 41.61 -8.10
N SER A 76 -26.50 41.41 -9.43
CA SER A 76 -26.50 40.07 -10.05
C SER A 76 -25.09 39.45 -10.13
N ALA A 77 -24.06 40.25 -10.41
CA ALA A 77 -22.69 39.76 -10.55
C ALA A 77 -22.11 39.16 -9.24
N ALA A 78 -22.42 39.76 -8.08
CA ALA A 78 -21.97 39.27 -6.78
C ALA A 78 -22.71 37.98 -6.36
N ALA A 79 -24.01 37.88 -6.66
CA ALA A 79 -24.80 36.66 -6.44
C ALA A 79 -24.32 35.50 -7.34
N LEU A 80 -24.01 35.79 -8.61
CA LEU A 80 -23.47 34.82 -9.56
C LEU A 80 -22.07 34.34 -9.15
N LYS A 81 -21.17 35.21 -8.63
CA LYS A 81 -19.87 34.79 -8.07
C LYS A 81 -20.03 33.83 -6.90
N LYS A 82 -20.98 34.07 -5.98
CA LYS A 82 -21.26 33.16 -4.84
C LYS A 82 -21.79 31.79 -5.31
N ILE A 83 -22.67 31.77 -6.32
CA ILE A 83 -23.20 30.52 -6.90
C ILE A 83 -22.09 29.75 -7.63
N ARG A 84 -21.29 30.42 -8.46
CA ARG A 84 -20.14 29.82 -9.16
C ARG A 84 -19.12 29.25 -8.18
N ARG A 85 -18.79 29.96 -7.09
CA ARG A 85 -17.87 29.49 -6.04
C ARG A 85 -18.41 28.24 -5.33
N LYS A 86 -19.70 28.20 -4.99
CA LYS A 86 -20.35 27.00 -4.42
C LYS A 86 -20.28 25.80 -5.37
N LEU A 87 -20.50 26.02 -6.67
CA LEU A 87 -20.41 24.97 -7.68
C LEU A 87 -18.97 24.46 -7.87
N ILE A 88 -17.99 25.35 -7.89
CA ILE A 88 -16.56 25.00 -7.98
C ILE A 88 -16.12 24.22 -6.74
N ILE A 89 -16.44 24.70 -5.54
CA ILE A 89 -16.11 23.99 -4.29
C ILE A 89 -16.74 22.60 -4.26
N ARG A 90 -18.00 22.46 -4.67
CA ARG A 90 -18.67 21.15 -4.74
C ARG A 90 -17.96 20.22 -5.73
N ARG A 91 -17.58 20.71 -6.92
CA ARG A 91 -16.82 19.92 -7.91
C ARG A 91 -15.44 19.52 -7.40
N VAL A 92 -14.72 20.42 -6.75
CA VAL A 92 -13.41 20.14 -6.14
C VAL A 92 -13.54 19.10 -5.03
N LEU A 93 -14.55 19.22 -4.16
CA LEU A 93 -14.86 18.22 -3.15
C LEU A 93 -15.17 16.86 -3.77
N THR A 94 -16.01 16.80 -4.81
CA THR A 94 -16.34 15.53 -5.48
C THR A 94 -15.09 14.91 -6.12
N ALA A 95 -14.24 15.71 -6.76
CA ALA A 95 -12.98 15.25 -7.33
C ALA A 95 -12.00 14.76 -6.25
N ALA A 96 -11.86 15.49 -5.14
CA ALA A 96 -10.99 15.10 -4.02
C ALA A 96 -11.44 13.77 -3.39
N VAL A 97 -12.74 13.60 -3.15
CA VAL A 97 -13.29 12.32 -2.65
C VAL A 97 -13.04 11.19 -3.64
N ALA A 98 -13.22 11.42 -4.95
CA ALA A 98 -12.94 10.41 -5.96
C ALA A 98 -11.46 9.98 -5.97
N VAL A 99 -10.52 10.94 -5.84
CA VAL A 99 -9.09 10.64 -5.74
C VAL A 99 -8.78 9.82 -4.49
N ILE A 100 -9.32 10.20 -3.33
CA ILE A 100 -9.12 9.46 -2.08
C ILE A 100 -9.64 8.02 -2.20
N LEU A 101 -10.85 7.83 -2.73
CA LEU A 101 -11.42 6.50 -2.95
C LEU A 101 -10.58 5.66 -3.92
N THR A 102 -10.04 6.29 -4.97
CA THR A 102 -9.17 5.61 -5.94
C THR A 102 -7.87 5.15 -5.29
N LEU A 103 -7.26 5.99 -4.44
CA LEU A 103 -6.06 5.64 -3.69
C LEU A 103 -6.32 4.51 -2.68
N ILE A 104 -7.47 4.53 -1.99
CA ILE A 104 -7.86 3.45 -1.07
C ILE A 104 -8.06 2.14 -1.83
N ALA A 105 -8.76 2.17 -2.96
CA ALA A 105 -8.97 0.98 -3.79
C ALA A 105 -7.64 0.43 -4.35
N ALA A 106 -6.74 1.32 -4.79
CA ALA A 106 -5.42 0.93 -5.25
C ALA A 106 -4.57 0.32 -4.12
N ALA A 107 -4.58 0.92 -2.92
CA ALA A 107 -3.88 0.40 -1.76
C ALA A 107 -4.45 -0.97 -1.33
N ALA A 108 -5.77 -1.12 -1.23
CA ALA A 108 -6.41 -2.37 -0.90
C ALA A 108 -6.16 -3.46 -1.96
N GLY A 109 -6.18 -3.09 -3.24
CA GLY A 109 -5.87 -4.01 -4.34
C GLY A 109 -4.40 -4.44 -4.32
N TYR A 110 -3.49 -3.52 -4.04
CA TYR A 110 -2.06 -3.82 -3.87
C TYR A 110 -1.83 -4.74 -2.67
N ASP A 111 -2.40 -4.41 -1.52
CA ASP A 111 -2.28 -5.20 -0.29
C ASP A 111 -2.83 -6.62 -0.48
N HIS A 112 -4.03 -6.74 -1.06
CA HIS A 112 -4.62 -8.03 -1.38
C HIS A 112 -3.76 -8.84 -2.35
N TRP A 113 -3.21 -8.22 -3.40
CA TRP A 113 -2.33 -8.91 -4.34
C TRP A 113 -1.01 -9.32 -3.68
N TYR A 114 -0.40 -8.42 -2.91
CA TYR A 114 0.90 -8.62 -2.29
C TYR A 114 0.87 -9.75 -1.25
N PHE A 115 -0.18 -9.81 -0.43
CA PHE A 115 -0.36 -10.83 0.61
C PHE A 115 -1.21 -12.03 0.17
N ASN A 116 -1.43 -12.22 -1.13
CA ASN A 116 -2.14 -13.40 -1.63
C ASN A 116 -1.25 -14.66 -1.60
N GLU A 117 -1.01 -15.17 -0.40
CA GLU A 117 -0.24 -16.39 -0.16
C GLU A 117 -1.07 -17.62 -0.54
N LYS A 118 -0.48 -18.53 -1.33
CA LYS A 118 -1.11 -19.78 -1.74
C LYS A 118 -0.37 -20.96 -1.18
N TYR A 119 -1.08 -21.92 -0.62
CA TYR A 119 -0.47 -23.15 -0.12
C TYR A 119 0.18 -23.94 -1.25
N MET A 120 1.39 -24.47 -1.01
CA MET A 120 2.06 -25.39 -1.92
C MET A 120 1.90 -26.83 -1.43
N THR A 121 1.72 -27.78 -2.35
CA THR A 121 1.85 -29.20 -2.01
C THR A 121 3.33 -29.55 -1.80
N LEU A 122 3.61 -30.67 -1.12
CA LEU A 122 4.99 -31.16 -0.96
C LEU A 122 5.70 -31.36 -2.31
N GLU A 123 4.96 -31.81 -3.31
CA GLU A 123 5.50 -31.98 -4.67
C GLU A 123 5.85 -30.62 -5.29
N ASN A 124 4.94 -29.65 -5.23
CA ASN A 124 5.16 -28.33 -5.81
C ASN A 124 6.23 -27.53 -5.05
N SER A 125 6.41 -27.78 -3.75
CA SER A 125 7.48 -27.15 -2.96
C SER A 125 8.86 -27.68 -3.34
N GLY A 126 8.94 -28.82 -4.04
CA GLY A 126 10.20 -29.48 -4.39
C GLY A 126 10.95 -30.00 -3.17
N MET A 127 10.30 -30.05 -1.99
CA MET A 127 10.95 -30.47 -0.76
C MET A 127 11.10 -31.98 -0.69
N TYR A 128 12.25 -32.44 -0.20
CA TYR A 128 12.51 -33.85 0.04
C TYR A 128 13.56 -34.02 1.12
N VAL A 129 13.54 -35.17 1.80
CA VAL A 129 14.52 -35.52 2.81
C VAL A 129 15.55 -36.47 2.21
N LYS A 130 16.84 -36.18 2.46
CA LYS A 130 17.97 -37.01 2.06
C LYS A 130 19.09 -36.86 3.07
N ASN A 131 19.72 -37.98 3.44
CA ASN A 131 20.87 -38.00 4.36
C ASN A 131 20.64 -37.21 5.65
N ASN A 132 19.47 -37.40 6.29
CA ASN A 132 19.11 -36.70 7.53
C ASN A 132 19.03 -35.16 7.39
N SER A 133 18.72 -34.65 6.21
CA SER A 133 18.50 -33.22 5.99
C SER A 133 17.34 -32.99 5.03
N LEU A 134 16.64 -31.87 5.23
CA LEU A 134 15.57 -31.39 4.37
C LEU A 134 16.15 -30.47 3.30
N TYR A 135 15.86 -30.78 2.05
CA TYR A 135 16.26 -30.01 0.88
C TYR A 135 15.04 -29.52 0.11
N SER A 136 15.24 -28.56 -0.80
CA SER A 136 14.31 -28.26 -1.88
C SER A 136 15.02 -27.98 -3.19
N SER A 137 14.45 -28.48 -4.29
CA SER A 137 14.85 -28.12 -5.65
C SER A 137 14.33 -26.75 -6.10
N ASN A 138 13.51 -26.09 -5.27
CA ASN A 138 12.95 -24.77 -5.51
C ASN A 138 13.53 -23.74 -4.54
N ASN A 139 13.46 -22.47 -4.93
CA ASN A 139 13.81 -21.36 -4.07
C ASN A 139 12.70 -21.09 -3.06
N LEU A 140 12.83 -21.69 -1.86
CA LEU A 140 11.90 -21.50 -0.76
C LEU A 140 12.27 -20.38 0.22
N ILE A 141 13.22 -19.50 -0.14
CA ILE A 141 13.50 -18.28 0.64
C ILE A 141 12.21 -17.46 0.75
N ASN A 142 11.84 -17.10 1.98
CA ASN A 142 10.59 -16.42 2.33
C ASN A 142 9.29 -17.19 1.96
N ARG A 143 9.38 -18.47 1.62
CA ARG A 143 8.23 -19.34 1.29
C ARG A 143 8.01 -20.45 2.30
N MET A 144 9.08 -20.97 2.91
CA MET A 144 8.97 -21.98 3.94
C MET A 144 8.46 -21.37 5.25
N LYS A 145 7.57 -22.08 5.91
CA LYS A 145 6.98 -21.74 7.20
C LYS A 145 7.10 -22.94 8.11
N VAL A 146 7.30 -22.68 9.40
CA VAL A 146 7.49 -23.70 10.43
C VAL A 146 6.56 -23.39 11.59
N GLN A 147 5.92 -24.41 12.14
CA GLN A 147 5.14 -24.36 13.37
C GLN A 147 5.56 -25.52 14.26
N TYR A 148 5.95 -25.20 15.49
CA TYR A 148 6.23 -26.19 16.53
C TYR A 148 5.01 -26.36 17.42
N THR A 149 4.79 -27.58 17.93
CA THR A 149 3.82 -27.84 19.00
C THR A 149 4.36 -27.36 20.34
N GLU A 150 3.47 -27.02 21.30
CA GLU A 150 3.89 -26.54 22.63
C GLU A 150 4.76 -27.56 23.39
N ASP A 151 4.58 -28.85 23.15
CA ASP A 151 5.42 -29.91 23.73
C ASP A 151 6.82 -30.02 23.10
N GLY A 152 7.07 -29.28 22.02
CA GLY A 152 8.34 -29.20 21.29
C GLY A 152 8.72 -30.46 20.52
N LYS A 153 7.84 -31.48 20.44
CA LYS A 153 8.18 -32.78 19.82
C LYS A 153 7.89 -32.85 18.33
N THR A 154 6.91 -32.07 17.87
CA THR A 154 6.44 -32.09 16.49
C THR A 154 6.76 -30.78 15.81
N GLU A 155 7.38 -30.88 14.64
CA GLU A 155 7.57 -29.75 13.73
C GLU A 155 6.66 -29.91 12.51
N PHE A 156 5.84 -28.90 12.23
CA PHE A 156 5.06 -28.79 11.00
C PHE A 156 5.73 -27.80 10.06
N VAL A 157 6.14 -28.27 8.89
CA VAL A 157 6.75 -27.44 7.84
C VAL A 157 5.81 -27.36 6.65
N TYR A 158 5.72 -26.20 6.02
CA TYR A 158 5.00 -26.05 4.76
C TYR A 158 5.58 -24.93 3.91
N ALA A 159 5.26 -24.95 2.62
CA ALA A 159 5.63 -23.88 1.71
C ALA A 159 4.41 -23.13 1.19
N ILE A 160 4.60 -21.84 0.92
CA ILE A 160 3.63 -20.98 0.26
C ILE A 160 4.22 -20.39 -1.02
N ASP A 161 3.37 -20.24 -2.04
CA ASP A 161 3.66 -19.39 -3.19
C ASP A 161 3.15 -17.98 -2.86
N ALA A 162 4.07 -17.03 -2.81
CA ALA A 162 3.80 -15.66 -2.42
C ALA A 162 4.38 -14.69 -3.46
N PRO A 163 3.62 -13.69 -3.93
CA PRO A 163 4.10 -12.74 -4.95
C PRO A 163 5.35 -11.95 -4.54
N TYR A 164 5.57 -11.75 -3.24
CA TYR A 164 6.73 -11.03 -2.71
C TYR A 164 8.02 -11.87 -2.67
N ALA A 165 7.94 -13.19 -2.81
CA ALA A 165 9.07 -14.10 -2.56
C ALA A 165 10.02 -14.28 -3.78
N GLY A 166 9.85 -13.49 -4.85
CA GLY A 166 10.71 -13.55 -6.04
C GLY A 166 10.48 -14.77 -6.92
N THR A 167 11.49 -15.25 -7.64
CA THR A 167 11.36 -16.43 -8.53
C THR A 167 11.43 -17.74 -7.75
N LEU A 168 10.50 -18.66 -8.06
CA LEU A 168 10.48 -20.00 -7.46
C LEU A 168 11.58 -20.91 -8.01
N GLU A 169 12.00 -20.72 -9.25
CA GLU A 169 13.09 -21.48 -9.87
C GLU A 169 14.41 -21.25 -9.13
N LEU A 170 15.04 -22.34 -8.70
CA LEU A 170 16.37 -22.33 -8.11
C LEU A 170 17.43 -22.61 -9.19
N LYS A 171 18.51 -21.83 -9.18
CA LYS A 171 19.65 -22.02 -10.08
C LYS A 171 20.81 -22.64 -9.32
N GLY A 172 21.27 -23.81 -9.76
CA GLY A 172 22.41 -24.51 -9.15
C GLY A 172 21.97 -25.74 -8.39
N ASP A 173 22.64 -26.01 -7.28
CA ASP A 173 22.36 -27.15 -6.41
C ASP A 173 21.09 -26.91 -5.57
N ASP A 174 20.48 -28.00 -5.11
CA ASP A 174 19.31 -27.95 -4.24
C ASP A 174 19.62 -27.23 -2.92
N MET A 175 18.65 -26.47 -2.45
CA MET A 175 18.79 -25.64 -1.25
C MET A 175 18.62 -26.52 0.00
N LEU A 176 19.62 -26.50 0.89
CA LEU A 176 19.49 -27.04 2.24
C LEU A 176 18.55 -26.13 3.04
N LEU A 177 17.52 -26.72 3.62
CA LEU A 177 16.52 -26.02 4.42
C LEU A 177 16.69 -26.28 5.90
N GLN A 178 17.02 -27.51 6.26
CA GLN A 178 17.23 -27.92 7.63
C GLN A 178 18.14 -29.14 7.68
N ASP A 179 19.07 -29.16 8.62
CA ASP A 179 19.95 -30.28 8.91
C ASP A 179 19.56 -30.89 10.25
N PHE A 180 18.86 -32.03 10.22
CA PHE A 180 18.33 -32.67 11.41
C PHE A 180 19.42 -33.21 12.35
N SER A 181 20.68 -33.27 11.90
CA SER A 181 21.83 -33.64 12.72
C SER A 181 22.37 -32.47 13.55
N LYS A 182 22.13 -31.22 13.11
CA LYS A 182 22.49 -30.02 13.87
C LYS A 182 21.41 -29.75 14.89
N LYS A 183 21.68 -30.12 16.14
CA LYS A 183 20.75 -29.90 17.25
C LYS A 183 21.02 -28.58 17.97
N THR A 184 19.95 -27.97 18.51
CA THR A 184 20.01 -26.71 19.29
C THR A 184 19.06 -26.76 20.49
N GLU A 185 19.41 -26.04 21.56
CA GLU A 185 18.51 -25.80 22.70
C GLU A 185 17.45 -24.73 22.41
N GLU A 186 17.59 -23.98 21.31
CA GLU A 186 16.61 -22.99 20.89
C GLU A 186 15.31 -23.66 20.44
N VAL A 187 14.18 -23.18 20.97
CA VAL A 187 12.85 -23.76 20.69
C VAL A 187 12.37 -23.44 19.26
N SER A 188 12.86 -22.34 18.68
CA SER A 188 12.51 -21.89 17.33
C SER A 188 13.73 -21.24 16.64
N PRO A 189 14.72 -22.04 16.21
CA PRO A 189 15.94 -21.52 15.59
C PRO A 189 15.66 -20.74 14.30
N GLU A 190 16.46 -19.70 14.07
CA GLU A 190 16.46 -18.93 12.81
C GLU A 190 17.44 -19.49 11.76
N ASP A 191 18.26 -20.48 12.12
CA ASP A 191 19.24 -21.13 11.25
C ASP A 191 18.75 -22.50 10.74
N ASP A 192 19.66 -23.31 10.19
CA ASP A 192 19.35 -24.62 9.63
C ASP A 192 19.36 -25.76 10.67
N SER A 193 19.39 -25.44 11.97
CA SER A 193 19.37 -26.43 13.05
C SER A 193 17.95 -26.87 13.42
N THR A 194 17.86 -27.96 14.17
CA THR A 194 16.61 -28.54 14.67
C THR A 194 16.62 -28.53 16.20
N PRO A 195 15.55 -28.07 16.87
CA PRO A 195 15.45 -28.18 18.33
C PRO A 195 15.69 -29.61 18.82
N GLU A 196 16.41 -29.76 19.93
CA GLU A 196 16.71 -31.07 20.52
C GLU A 196 15.46 -31.89 20.87
N THR A 197 14.35 -31.20 21.18
CA THR A 197 13.08 -31.83 21.54
C THR A 197 12.32 -32.41 20.35
N VAL A 198 12.61 -31.96 19.12
CA VAL A 198 11.88 -32.38 17.92
C VAL A 198 12.25 -33.81 17.54
N THR A 199 11.24 -34.67 17.54
CA THR A 199 11.36 -36.09 17.21
C THR A 199 10.76 -36.45 15.85
N GLU A 200 9.88 -35.60 15.32
CA GLU A 200 9.16 -35.84 14.08
C GLU A 200 8.86 -34.53 13.34
N VAL A 201 9.03 -34.56 12.02
CA VAL A 201 8.73 -33.44 11.14
C VAL A 201 7.71 -33.87 10.10
N TYR A 202 6.65 -33.09 9.98
CA TYR A 202 5.55 -33.29 9.03
C TYR A 202 5.54 -32.17 8.00
N TYR A 203 5.39 -32.53 6.72
CA TYR A 203 4.91 -31.59 5.74
C TYR A 203 3.41 -31.38 5.97
N MET A 204 3.05 -30.22 6.50
CA MET A 204 1.68 -29.87 6.81
C MET A 204 0.86 -29.85 5.51
N SER A 205 -0.43 -30.18 5.58
CA SER A 205 -1.35 -29.96 4.46
C SER A 205 -2.15 -28.67 4.64
N GLU A 206 -2.75 -28.16 3.56
CA GLU A 206 -3.62 -26.99 3.64
C GLU A 206 -4.79 -27.22 4.63
N GLU A 207 -5.33 -28.45 4.67
CA GLU A 207 -6.40 -28.80 5.60
C GLU A 207 -5.94 -28.82 7.06
N ALA A 208 -4.72 -29.28 7.34
CA ALA A 208 -4.12 -29.20 8.66
C ALA A 208 -3.79 -27.73 9.02
N GLY A 209 -3.28 -26.95 8.07
CA GLY A 209 -3.00 -25.53 8.26
C GLY A 209 -4.22 -24.70 8.66
N LYS A 210 -5.42 -25.06 8.22
CA LYS A 210 -6.68 -24.43 8.67
C LYS A 210 -6.95 -24.58 10.17
N LYS A 211 -6.33 -25.57 10.83
CA LYS A 211 -6.43 -25.81 12.28
C LYS A 211 -5.30 -25.16 13.09
N SER A 212 -4.28 -24.60 12.43
CA SER A 212 -3.12 -23.99 13.09
C SER A 212 -3.50 -22.86 14.06
N LEU A 213 -4.49 -22.04 13.68
CA LEU A 213 -5.00 -20.97 14.54
C LEU A 213 -5.73 -21.53 15.77
N GLU A 214 -6.56 -22.56 15.57
CA GLU A 214 -7.27 -23.24 16.65
C GLU A 214 -6.29 -23.88 17.65
N LEU A 215 -5.23 -24.53 17.14
CA LEU A 215 -4.14 -25.07 17.97
C LEU A 215 -3.50 -23.97 18.83
N THR A 216 -3.05 -22.88 18.19
CA THR A 216 -2.41 -21.76 18.89
C THR A 216 -3.32 -21.18 19.98
N GLU A 217 -4.62 -21.06 19.72
CA GLU A 217 -5.57 -20.56 20.71
C GLU A 217 -5.78 -21.50 21.90
N LEU A 218 -5.76 -22.82 21.68
CA LEU A 218 -5.90 -23.82 22.75
C LEU A 218 -4.65 -23.88 23.62
N GLU A 219 -3.47 -23.89 23.00
CA GLU A 219 -2.16 -23.81 23.68
C GLU A 219 -2.07 -22.51 24.52
N ALA A 220 -2.44 -21.36 23.96
CA ALA A 220 -2.46 -20.09 24.69
C ALA A 220 -3.44 -20.07 25.88
N LYS A 221 -4.50 -20.88 25.86
CA LYS A 221 -5.44 -21.07 26.98
C LYS A 221 -4.97 -22.12 27.99
N GLY A 222 -3.90 -22.87 27.67
CA GLY A 222 -3.40 -23.99 28.48
C GLY A 222 -4.27 -25.24 28.42
N ASP A 223 -5.14 -25.39 27.41
CA ASP A 223 -5.98 -26.58 27.22
C ASP A 223 -5.21 -27.65 26.43
N LEU A 224 -4.21 -28.24 27.09
CA LEU A 224 -3.26 -29.17 26.46
C LEU A 224 -3.93 -30.44 25.91
N ASP A 225 -4.96 -30.95 26.60
CA ASP A 225 -5.69 -32.16 26.15
C ASP A 225 -6.47 -31.91 24.84
N ALA A 226 -6.99 -30.69 24.65
CA ALA A 226 -7.65 -30.30 23.41
C ALA A 226 -6.62 -30.00 22.31
N ALA A 227 -5.53 -29.30 22.65
CA ALA A 227 -4.43 -29.03 21.73
C ALA A 227 -3.84 -30.33 21.16
N GLU A 228 -3.59 -31.34 22.00
CA GLU A 228 -3.07 -32.65 21.58
C GLU A 228 -3.98 -33.34 20.55
N LYS A 229 -5.30 -33.28 20.72
CA LYS A 229 -6.25 -33.81 19.73
C LYS A 229 -6.16 -33.09 18.39
N ILE A 230 -5.99 -31.76 18.40
CA ILE A 230 -5.81 -30.98 17.17
C ILE A 230 -4.50 -31.37 16.49
N VAL A 231 -3.42 -31.54 17.26
CA VAL A 231 -2.12 -32.00 16.74
C VAL A 231 -2.28 -33.37 16.07
N ASP A 232 -2.95 -34.33 16.70
CA ASP A 232 -3.19 -35.65 16.12
C ASP A 232 -3.98 -35.59 14.80
N GLU A 233 -5.01 -34.76 14.75
CA GLU A 233 -5.79 -34.55 13.53
C GLU A 233 -4.96 -33.87 12.43
N MET A 234 -4.09 -32.92 12.79
CA MET A 234 -3.14 -32.28 11.87
C MET A 234 -2.14 -33.29 11.33
N LYS A 235 -1.56 -34.16 12.19
CA LYS A 235 -0.66 -35.24 11.78
C LYS A 235 -1.31 -36.20 10.80
N GLN A 236 -2.53 -36.64 11.07
CA GLN A 236 -3.29 -37.55 10.18
C GLN A 236 -3.53 -36.97 8.79
N LYS A 237 -3.68 -35.65 8.69
CA LYS A 237 -3.89 -34.93 7.42
C LYS A 237 -2.60 -34.48 6.76
N SER A 238 -1.47 -34.64 7.42
CA SER A 238 -0.16 -34.19 6.97
C SER A 238 0.70 -35.39 6.60
N LYS A 239 1.83 -35.14 5.93
CA LYS A 239 2.75 -36.20 5.55
C LYS A 239 3.95 -36.18 6.48
N LEU A 240 4.20 -37.27 7.20
CA LEU A 240 5.47 -37.46 7.90
C LEU A 240 6.60 -37.46 6.86
N ILE A 241 7.57 -36.55 7.01
CA ILE A 241 8.73 -36.43 6.11
C ILE A 241 10.03 -36.83 6.78
N TRP A 242 10.09 -36.76 8.12
CA TRP A 242 11.24 -37.19 8.88
C TRP A 242 10.82 -37.65 10.28
N SER A 243 11.50 -38.67 10.80
CA SER A 243 11.42 -39.06 12.21
C SER A 243 12.79 -39.49 12.73
N GLU A 244 13.10 -39.15 13.97
CA GLU A 244 14.38 -39.48 14.60
C GLU A 244 14.62 -41.01 14.65
N GLN A 245 13.55 -41.78 14.82
CA GLN A 245 13.63 -43.24 14.89
C GLN A 245 14.02 -43.87 13.55
N GLU A 246 13.50 -43.37 12.42
CA GLU A 246 13.85 -43.86 11.09
C GLU A 246 15.29 -43.53 10.72
N ASP A 247 15.79 -42.37 11.14
CA ASP A 247 17.18 -41.98 10.96
C ASP A 247 18.15 -42.90 11.72
N ARG A 248 17.89 -43.15 13.02
CA ARG A 248 18.70 -44.07 13.83
C ARG A 248 18.75 -45.48 13.25
N ASN A 249 17.63 -45.96 12.71
CA ASN A 249 17.54 -47.27 12.05
C ASN A 249 18.39 -47.31 10.76
N THR A 250 18.34 -46.26 9.96
CA THR A 250 19.12 -46.13 8.72
C THR A 250 20.62 -46.08 9.03
N ALA A 251 21.04 -45.27 9.99
CA ALA A 251 22.44 -45.18 10.43
C ALA A 251 22.99 -46.52 10.93
N SER A 252 22.19 -47.27 11.71
CA SER A 252 22.56 -48.60 12.21
C SER A 252 22.73 -49.64 11.08
N SER A 253 21.98 -49.50 9.98
CA SER A 253 22.08 -50.42 8.84
C SER A 253 23.32 -50.18 7.97
N MET A 254 23.84 -48.96 7.92
CA MET A 254 25.05 -48.62 7.15
C MET A 254 26.36 -49.03 7.84
N LEU A 255 26.30 -49.35 9.14
CA LEU A 255 27.45 -49.77 9.95
C LEU A 255 27.65 -51.30 9.99
N LYS A 256 26.78 -52.08 9.33
CA LYS A 256 26.86 -53.54 9.21
C LYS A 256 27.31 -53.95 7.81
#